data_AF-A0A939PYS7-F1
#
_entry.id   AF-A0A939PYS7-F1
#
_cell.length_a   1.000
_cell.length_b   1.000
_cell.length_c   1.000
_cell.angle_alpha   90.00
_cell.angle_beta   90.00
_cell.angle_gamma   90.00
#
_symmetry.space_group_name_H-M   'P 1'
#
loop_
_entity.id
_entity.type
_entity.pdbx_description
1 polymer ?
#
loop_
_entity_poly.entity_id
_entity_poly.type
_entity_poly.pdbx_seq_one_letter_code
_entity_poly.pdbx_strand_id
1 'polypeptide(L)'
;MQEKVFLLRRRVRSRARQGVAAVLTLIMLALVPGPAWAQTIRDVPTDHWAYAAVQRLINEGYLTLEDNQMFRGDRPVDRYTFAVAVARVLDQVEQTGGTLPRETQELLTRLATEFQEELVAWHAAREELERRTAALSADVEALTAAGGALDSILARVRELEEATAQRGQDVAALARELEQLREDLGLQTGTLDQRLAEFQNQIEGDLGVQGINIGQSLADLASRLQATSEALNQQAQLTAELEGQVAALQTSLAQERAEREALQARLEQQRQEMMGADSQLFAEIRDLANRLDVLQSTPGTVAGVQTRQLQLERQLASLQRDFDAYRLQSEEATRSLRTTSIVGVAAGLVAIIAALVSGN
;
A
#
# COMPACT_ATOMS: atom_id res chain seq x y z
N MET A 1 -185.50 25.11 24.47
CA MET A 1 -184.34 24.62 23.70
C MET A 1 -183.71 25.71 22.83
N GLN A 2 -183.55 26.92 23.38
CA GLN A 2 -182.98 28.11 22.71
C GLN A 2 -181.54 28.45 23.20
N GLU A 3 -180.96 27.71 24.15
CA GLU A 3 -179.68 28.14 24.76
C GLU A 3 -178.42 27.38 24.31
N LYS A 4 -178.52 26.11 23.92
CA LYS A 4 -177.32 25.28 23.71
C LYS A 4 -176.69 25.42 22.31
N VAL A 5 -177.45 25.82 21.30
CA VAL A 5 -176.95 25.93 19.91
C VAL A 5 -176.19 27.25 19.67
N PHE A 6 -176.46 28.30 20.45
CA PHE A 6 -175.76 29.58 20.33
C PHE A 6 -174.30 29.51 20.85
N LEU A 7 -174.04 28.70 21.87
CA LEU A 7 -172.71 28.59 22.48
C LEU A 7 -171.70 27.77 21.65
N LEU A 8 -172.17 26.95 20.70
CA LEU A 8 -171.30 26.12 19.86
C LEU A 8 -170.80 26.84 18.59
N ARG A 9 -171.47 27.89 18.11
CA ARG A 9 -171.01 28.66 16.94
C ARG A 9 -169.89 29.67 17.23
N ARG A 10 -169.63 30.03 18.50
CA ARG A 10 -168.59 31.02 18.84
C ARG A 10 -167.18 30.43 19.03
N ARG A 11 -167.04 29.12 19.29
CA ARG A 11 -165.73 28.48 19.56
C ARG A 11 -164.96 28.02 18.31
N VAL A 12 -165.57 27.92 17.14
CA VAL A 12 -164.88 27.45 15.93
C VAL A 12 -164.22 28.59 15.14
N ARG A 13 -164.69 29.85 15.28
CA ARG A 13 -164.16 30.99 14.51
C ARG A 13 -162.85 31.60 15.05
N SER A 14 -162.42 31.31 16.29
CA SER A 14 -161.19 31.91 16.85
C SER A 14 -159.92 31.10 16.54
N ARG A 15 -160.01 29.77 16.39
CA ARG A 15 -158.84 28.93 16.06
C ARG A 15 -158.38 29.08 14.61
N ALA A 16 -159.32 29.35 13.68
CA ALA A 16 -158.99 29.56 12.27
C ALA A 16 -158.22 30.87 12.00
N ARG A 17 -158.43 31.93 12.82
CA ARG A 17 -157.70 33.20 12.69
C ARG A 17 -156.27 33.15 13.24
N GLN A 18 -156.00 32.28 14.21
CA GLN A 18 -154.68 32.14 14.82
C GLN A 18 -153.71 31.30 13.95
N GLY A 19 -154.23 30.38 13.13
CA GLY A 19 -153.40 29.59 12.21
C GLY A 19 -152.85 30.38 11.02
N VAL A 20 -153.64 31.30 10.44
CA VAL A 20 -153.23 32.05 9.24
C VAL A 20 -152.16 33.10 9.54
N ALA A 21 -152.19 33.73 10.72
CA ALA A 21 -151.19 34.72 11.13
C ALA A 21 -149.81 34.08 11.39
N ALA A 22 -149.77 32.84 11.89
CA ALA A 22 -148.53 32.11 12.18
C ALA A 22 -147.82 31.63 10.90
N VAL A 23 -148.58 31.25 9.85
CA VAL A 23 -148.00 30.81 8.58
C VAL A 23 -147.45 31.99 7.78
N LEU A 24 -148.10 33.16 7.82
CA LEU A 24 -147.60 34.36 7.14
C LEU A 24 -146.34 34.95 7.79
N THR A 25 -146.17 34.82 9.11
CA THR A 25 -144.94 35.24 9.80
C THR A 25 -143.78 34.27 9.56
N LEU A 26 -144.04 32.97 9.38
CA LEU A 26 -142.99 31.99 9.07
C LEU A 26 -142.46 32.14 7.63
N ILE A 27 -143.31 32.50 6.68
CA ILE A 27 -142.92 32.68 5.26
C ILE A 27 -142.16 34.01 5.05
N MET A 28 -142.47 35.06 5.82
CA MET A 28 -141.73 36.34 5.76
C MET A 28 -140.31 36.27 6.36
N LEU A 29 -139.99 35.24 7.14
CA LEU A 29 -138.65 35.05 7.73
C LEU A 29 -137.71 34.22 6.82
N ALA A 30 -138.22 33.60 5.76
CA ALA A 30 -137.44 32.70 4.89
C ALA A 30 -136.90 33.37 3.60
N LEU A 31 -137.14 34.67 3.38
CA LEU A 31 -136.69 35.39 2.18
C LEU A 31 -135.68 36.51 2.52
N VAL A 32 -134.68 36.18 3.34
CA VAL A 32 -133.49 37.02 3.51
C VAL A 32 -132.43 36.54 2.51
N PRO A 33 -132.06 37.31 1.48
CA PRO A 33 -130.88 36.99 0.68
C PRO A 33 -129.66 37.03 1.60
N GLY A 34 -128.91 35.92 1.66
CA GLY A 34 -127.67 35.85 2.41
C GLY A 34 -126.62 36.82 1.82
N PRO A 35 -125.72 37.39 2.64
CA PRO A 35 -124.65 38.21 2.12
C PRO A 35 -123.78 37.38 1.18
N ALA A 36 -123.52 37.88 -0.03
CA ALA A 36 -122.47 37.35 -0.88
C ALA A 36 -121.13 37.57 -0.15
N TRP A 37 -120.43 36.48 0.16
CA TRP A 37 -119.12 36.55 0.81
C TRP A 37 -118.13 37.08 -0.23
N ALA A 38 -117.78 38.35 -0.14
CA ALA A 38 -116.63 38.87 -0.87
C ALA A 38 -115.39 38.10 -0.38
N GLN A 39 -114.69 37.40 -1.28
CA GLN A 39 -113.42 36.77 -0.93
C GLN A 39 -112.38 37.87 -0.69
N THR A 40 -112.11 38.18 0.57
CA THR A 40 -111.06 39.14 0.96
C THR A 40 -109.69 38.51 0.77
N ILE A 41 -108.83 39.19 0.00
CA ILE A 41 -107.41 38.85 -0.16
C ILE A 41 -106.69 39.23 1.14
N ARG A 42 -106.14 38.25 1.86
CA ARG A 42 -105.66 38.47 3.24
C ARG A 42 -104.36 39.26 3.34
N ASP A 43 -103.51 39.19 2.33
CA ASP A 43 -102.16 39.72 2.31
C ASP A 43 -102.01 40.97 1.42
N VAL A 44 -103.11 41.45 0.85
CA VAL A 44 -103.15 42.74 0.13
C VAL A 44 -104.11 43.65 0.90
N PRO A 45 -103.62 44.73 1.55
CA PRO A 45 -104.49 45.68 2.24
C PRO A 45 -105.54 46.29 1.31
N THR A 46 -106.74 46.56 1.82
CA THR A 46 -107.86 47.10 1.00
C THR A 46 -107.57 48.49 0.43
N ASP A 47 -106.63 49.23 1.02
CA ASP A 47 -106.14 50.54 0.58
C ASP A 47 -104.90 50.45 -0.35
N HIS A 48 -104.42 49.24 -0.66
CA HIS A 48 -103.29 49.03 -1.56
C HIS A 48 -103.65 49.30 -3.02
N TRP A 49 -102.75 49.96 -3.77
CA TRP A 49 -102.98 50.39 -5.17
C TRP A 49 -103.40 49.24 -6.10
N ALA A 50 -102.89 48.03 -5.85
CA ALA A 50 -103.19 46.85 -6.66
C ALA A 50 -104.45 46.07 -6.19
N TYR A 51 -104.98 46.35 -4.99
CA TYR A 51 -106.06 45.55 -4.39
C TYR A 51 -107.27 45.42 -5.31
N ALA A 52 -107.75 46.55 -5.83
CA ALA A 52 -108.91 46.57 -6.74
C ALA A 52 -108.66 45.80 -8.04
N ALA A 53 -107.45 45.85 -8.58
CA ALA A 53 -107.07 45.14 -9.80
C ALA A 53 -106.96 43.62 -9.54
N VAL A 54 -106.25 43.23 -8.48
CA VAL A 54 -106.08 41.83 -8.08
C VAL A 54 -107.42 41.19 -7.74
N GLN A 55 -108.27 41.88 -6.96
CA GLN A 55 -109.61 41.41 -6.63
C GLN A 55 -110.47 41.20 -7.89
N ARG A 56 -110.40 42.13 -8.86
CA ARG A 56 -111.13 41.99 -10.12
C ARG A 56 -110.64 40.76 -10.89
N LEU A 57 -109.32 40.59 -11.01
CA LEU A 57 -108.73 39.45 -11.72
C LEU A 57 -109.06 38.11 -11.05
N ILE A 58 -109.16 38.06 -9.72
CA ILE A 58 -109.60 36.86 -8.99
C ILE A 58 -111.09 36.57 -9.23
N ASN A 59 -111.93 37.61 -9.15
CA ASN A 59 -113.37 37.47 -9.36
C ASN A 59 -113.72 37.00 -10.79
N GLU A 60 -112.94 37.44 -11.78
CA GLU A 60 -113.05 37.02 -13.19
C GLU A 60 -112.35 35.66 -13.47
N GLY A 61 -111.67 35.09 -12.47
CA GLY A 61 -111.01 33.78 -12.58
C GLY A 61 -109.63 33.78 -13.27
N TYR A 62 -109.04 34.94 -13.55
CA TYR A 62 -107.72 35.08 -14.18
C TYR A 62 -106.55 34.85 -13.22
N LEU A 63 -106.77 35.11 -11.92
CA LEU A 63 -105.80 34.86 -10.86
C LEU A 63 -106.43 33.96 -9.80
N THR A 64 -105.70 32.95 -9.35
CA THR A 64 -106.12 32.05 -8.28
C THR A 64 -105.37 32.39 -7.00
N LEU A 65 -106.09 32.52 -5.90
CA LEU A 65 -105.47 32.63 -4.57
C LEU A 65 -104.90 31.27 -4.17
N GLU A 66 -103.77 31.30 -3.45
CA GLU A 66 -103.21 30.08 -2.85
C GLU A 66 -104.10 29.56 -1.72
N ASP A 67 -103.83 28.32 -1.29
CA ASP A 67 -104.41 27.74 -0.09
C ASP A 67 -104.20 28.72 1.09
N ASN A 68 -105.31 29.24 1.65
CA ASN A 68 -105.41 30.31 2.66
C ASN A 68 -105.74 31.74 2.18
N GLN A 69 -106.25 31.93 0.95
CA GLN A 69 -106.73 33.24 0.46
C GLN A 69 -105.63 34.32 0.39
N MET A 70 -104.39 33.91 0.08
CA MET A 70 -103.24 34.79 -0.09
C MET A 70 -102.91 34.96 -1.57
N PHE A 71 -102.54 36.18 -1.98
CA PHE A 71 -102.11 36.52 -3.34
C PHE A 71 -100.60 36.40 -3.55
N ARG A 72 -99.80 36.66 -2.52
CA ARG A 72 -98.32 36.62 -2.46
C ARG A 72 -97.62 37.44 -3.54
N GLY A 73 -97.97 38.73 -3.60
CA GLY A 73 -97.40 39.67 -4.57
C GLY A 73 -95.89 39.96 -4.38
N ASP A 74 -95.27 39.47 -3.32
CA ASP A 74 -93.82 39.56 -3.04
C ASP A 74 -93.00 38.44 -3.68
N ARG A 75 -93.66 37.37 -4.16
CA ARG A 75 -92.98 36.28 -4.86
C ARG A 75 -92.67 36.67 -6.31
N PRO A 76 -91.43 36.45 -6.79
CA PRO A 76 -91.12 36.66 -8.19
C PRO A 76 -91.91 35.67 -9.04
N VAL A 77 -92.61 36.18 -10.06
CA VAL A 77 -93.26 35.36 -11.09
C VAL A 77 -92.22 35.09 -12.18
N ASP A 78 -91.96 33.82 -12.49
CA ASP A 78 -91.09 33.49 -13.62
C ASP A 78 -91.77 33.94 -14.94
N ARG A 79 -90.94 34.25 -15.94
CA ARG A 79 -91.42 34.79 -17.23
C ARG A 79 -92.41 33.85 -17.93
N TYR A 80 -92.28 32.53 -17.76
CA TYR A 80 -93.18 31.55 -18.37
C TYR A 80 -94.56 31.56 -17.69
N THR A 81 -94.59 31.61 -16.37
CA THR A 81 -95.82 31.70 -15.57
C THR A 81 -96.57 32.99 -15.86
N PHE A 82 -95.86 34.13 -15.96
CA PHE A 82 -96.46 35.40 -16.37
C PHE A 82 -97.04 35.33 -17.80
N ALA A 83 -96.29 34.74 -18.74
CA ALA A 83 -96.76 34.59 -20.12
C ALA A 83 -98.01 33.71 -20.24
N VAL A 84 -98.11 32.60 -19.48
CA VAL A 84 -99.31 31.75 -19.45
C VAL A 84 -100.52 32.50 -18.86
N ALA A 85 -100.31 33.30 -17.81
CA ALA A 85 -101.37 34.11 -17.24
C ALA A 85 -101.90 35.14 -18.25
N VAL A 86 -101.01 35.82 -18.98
CA VAL A 86 -101.38 36.76 -20.05
C VAL A 86 -102.10 36.05 -21.19
N ALA A 87 -101.60 34.90 -21.66
CA ALA A 87 -102.23 34.13 -22.74
C ALA A 87 -103.67 33.73 -22.41
N ARG A 88 -103.94 33.27 -21.18
CA ARG A 88 -105.30 32.94 -20.72
C ARG A 88 -106.24 34.14 -20.71
N VAL A 89 -105.75 35.31 -20.35
CA VAL A 89 -106.53 36.55 -20.40
C VAL A 89 -106.89 36.89 -21.85
N LEU A 90 -105.96 36.70 -22.79
CA LEU A 90 -106.19 36.98 -24.22
C LEU A 90 -107.17 35.99 -24.86
N ASP A 91 -107.02 34.69 -24.59
CA ASP A 91 -107.94 33.65 -25.08
C ASP A 91 -109.39 33.90 -24.64
N GLN A 92 -109.59 34.41 -23.41
CA GLN A 92 -110.91 34.72 -22.86
C GLN A 92 -111.52 35.98 -23.50
N VAL A 93 -110.70 36.98 -23.84
CA VAL A 93 -111.15 38.17 -24.55
C VAL A 93 -111.56 37.83 -25.99
N GLU A 94 -110.84 36.91 -26.65
CA GLU A 94 -111.25 36.37 -27.96
C GLU A 94 -112.57 35.60 -27.88
N GLN A 95 -112.75 34.75 -26.85
CA GLN A 95 -113.97 33.94 -26.66
C GLN A 95 -115.22 34.75 -26.32
N THR A 96 -115.07 35.89 -25.64
CA THR A 96 -116.19 36.79 -25.29
C THR A 96 -116.60 37.72 -26.43
N GLY A 97 -115.97 37.60 -27.62
CA GLY A 97 -116.24 38.44 -28.79
C GLY A 97 -115.84 39.90 -28.60
N GLY A 98 -115.03 40.19 -27.57
CA GLY A 98 -114.52 41.52 -27.30
C GLY A 98 -113.33 41.81 -28.21
N THR A 99 -113.50 42.71 -29.18
CA THR A 99 -112.36 43.24 -29.92
C THR A 99 -111.54 44.11 -28.97
N LEU A 100 -110.36 43.65 -28.55
CA LEU A 100 -109.38 44.49 -27.86
C LEU A 100 -109.16 45.76 -28.69
N PRO A 101 -109.03 46.95 -28.06
CA PRO A 101 -108.59 48.13 -28.77
C PRO A 101 -107.30 47.82 -29.54
N ARG A 102 -107.22 48.26 -30.81
CA ARG A 102 -106.07 47.99 -31.68
C ARG A 102 -104.74 48.35 -31.02
N GLU A 103 -104.71 49.44 -30.27
CA GLU A 103 -103.58 49.90 -29.47
C GLU A 103 -103.12 48.86 -28.41
N THR A 104 -104.05 48.18 -27.75
CA THR A 104 -103.74 47.13 -26.77
C THR A 104 -103.18 45.88 -27.45
N GLN A 105 -103.72 45.49 -28.60
CA GLN A 105 -103.17 44.37 -29.39
C GLN A 105 -101.76 44.66 -29.87
N GLU A 106 -101.51 45.87 -30.35
CA GLU A 106 -100.18 46.33 -30.77
C GLU A 106 -99.19 46.34 -29.59
N LEU A 107 -99.62 46.81 -28.40
CA LEU A 107 -98.79 46.81 -27.20
C LEU A 107 -98.45 45.40 -26.70
N LEU A 108 -99.41 44.48 -26.72
CA LEU A 108 -99.19 43.09 -26.33
C LEU A 108 -98.29 42.35 -27.31
N THR A 109 -98.47 42.57 -28.61
CA THR A 109 -97.61 41.98 -29.65
C THR A 109 -96.19 42.49 -29.51
N ARG A 110 -96.01 43.79 -29.25
CA ARG A 110 -94.71 44.40 -28.98
C ARG A 110 -94.06 43.80 -27.73
N LEU A 111 -94.81 43.72 -26.62
CA LEU A 111 -94.33 43.15 -25.37
C LEU A 111 -93.92 41.68 -25.54
N ALA A 112 -94.72 40.88 -26.26
CA ALA A 112 -94.40 39.49 -26.55
C ALA A 112 -93.12 39.34 -27.39
N THR A 113 -92.92 40.23 -28.36
CA THR A 113 -91.71 40.27 -29.20
C THR A 113 -90.47 40.63 -28.37
N GLU A 114 -90.55 41.69 -27.55
CA GLU A 114 -89.47 42.12 -26.66
C GLU A 114 -89.11 41.01 -25.65
N PHE A 115 -90.11 40.32 -25.07
CA PHE A 115 -89.86 39.19 -24.18
C PHE A 115 -89.21 37.99 -24.88
N GLN A 116 -89.61 37.70 -26.12
CA GLN A 116 -89.02 36.61 -26.90
C GLN A 116 -87.54 36.88 -27.18
N GLU A 117 -87.20 38.10 -27.61
CA GLU A 117 -85.82 38.52 -27.85
C GLU A 117 -84.97 38.43 -26.58
N GLU A 118 -85.49 38.93 -25.44
CA GLU A 118 -84.79 38.82 -24.17
C GLU A 118 -84.59 37.37 -23.72
N LEU A 119 -85.57 36.49 -23.94
CA LEU A 119 -85.46 35.08 -23.56
C LEU A 119 -84.37 34.37 -24.38
N VAL A 120 -84.29 34.63 -25.68
CA VAL A 120 -83.23 34.12 -26.55
C VAL A 120 -81.87 34.63 -26.09
N ALA A 121 -81.74 35.93 -25.81
CA ALA A 121 -80.50 36.52 -25.30
C ALA A 121 -80.08 35.92 -23.95
N TRP A 122 -81.03 35.68 -23.05
CA TRP A 122 -80.78 35.05 -21.75
C TRP A 122 -80.29 33.61 -21.90
N HIS A 123 -80.91 32.80 -22.76
CA HIS A 123 -80.45 31.43 -23.02
C HIS A 123 -79.05 31.40 -23.64
N ALA A 124 -78.75 32.30 -24.58
CA ALA A 124 -77.41 32.42 -25.15
C ALA A 124 -76.36 32.81 -24.09
N ALA A 125 -76.69 33.75 -23.20
CA ALA A 125 -75.82 34.14 -22.10
C ALA A 125 -75.63 33.02 -21.08
N ARG A 126 -76.69 32.25 -20.79
CA ARG A 126 -76.66 31.06 -19.92
C ARG A 126 -75.75 29.98 -20.50
N GLU A 127 -75.87 29.69 -21.79
CA GLU A 127 -75.04 28.69 -22.47
C GLU A 127 -73.55 29.12 -22.50
N GLU A 128 -73.28 30.41 -22.74
CA GLU A 128 -71.93 30.98 -22.64
C GLU A 128 -71.37 30.84 -21.22
N LEU A 129 -72.18 31.10 -20.19
CA LEU A 129 -71.77 30.93 -18.79
C LEU A 129 -71.46 29.46 -18.48
N GLU A 130 -72.31 28.54 -18.91
CA GLU A 130 -72.10 27.09 -18.75
C GLU A 130 -70.79 26.65 -19.44
N ARG A 131 -70.54 27.12 -20.67
CA ARG A 131 -69.28 26.86 -21.39
C ARG A 131 -68.06 27.41 -20.64
N ARG A 132 -68.13 28.63 -20.09
CA ARG A 132 -67.04 29.20 -19.26
C ARG A 132 -66.81 28.42 -17.98
N THR A 133 -67.87 27.98 -17.31
CA THR A 133 -67.74 27.18 -16.09
C THR A 133 -67.10 25.81 -16.37
N ALA A 134 -67.45 25.18 -17.50
CA ALA A 134 -66.86 23.92 -17.92
C ALA A 134 -65.37 24.07 -18.29
N ALA A 135 -65.00 25.17 -18.96
CA ALA A 135 -63.60 25.50 -19.23
C ALA A 135 -62.82 25.73 -17.93
N LEU A 136 -63.37 26.51 -17.00
CA LEU A 136 -62.72 26.80 -15.73
C LEU A 136 -62.58 25.55 -14.85
N SER A 137 -63.56 24.63 -14.86
CA SER A 137 -63.43 23.36 -14.15
C SER A 137 -62.31 22.49 -14.74
N ALA A 138 -62.18 22.46 -16.07
CA ALA A 138 -61.09 21.75 -16.73
C ALA A 138 -59.72 22.36 -16.40
N ASP A 139 -59.62 23.69 -16.35
CA ASP A 139 -58.38 24.38 -15.93
C ASP A 139 -58.01 24.07 -14.48
N VAL A 140 -59.00 24.01 -13.57
CA VAL A 140 -58.76 23.63 -12.16
C VAL A 140 -58.27 22.19 -12.08
N GLU A 141 -58.86 21.25 -12.83
CA GLU A 141 -58.39 19.87 -12.89
C GLU A 141 -56.95 19.80 -13.40
N ALA A 142 -56.61 20.54 -14.46
CA ALA A 142 -55.24 20.62 -14.98
C ALA A 142 -54.26 21.19 -13.94
N LEU A 143 -54.65 22.23 -13.20
CA LEU A 143 -53.85 22.83 -12.13
C LEU A 143 -53.63 21.86 -10.96
N THR A 144 -54.65 21.08 -10.58
CA THR A 144 -54.50 20.06 -9.53
C THR A 144 -53.54 18.94 -9.96
N ALA A 145 -53.61 18.51 -11.21
CA ALA A 145 -52.67 17.53 -11.78
C ALA A 145 -51.24 18.10 -11.82
N ALA A 146 -51.08 19.36 -12.21
CA ALA A 146 -49.78 20.05 -12.20
C ALA A 146 -49.21 20.17 -10.78
N GLY A 147 -50.06 20.41 -9.78
CA GLY A 147 -49.69 20.37 -8.35
C GLY A 147 -49.12 19.01 -7.94
N GLY A 148 -49.78 17.92 -8.32
CA GLY A 148 -49.29 16.56 -8.05
C GLY A 148 -47.94 16.26 -8.75
N ALA A 149 -47.75 16.77 -9.97
CA ALA A 149 -46.47 16.66 -10.66
C ALA A 149 -45.36 17.44 -9.93
N LEU A 150 -45.65 18.66 -9.44
CA LEU A 150 -44.73 19.44 -8.61
C LEU A 150 -44.35 18.72 -7.32
N ASP A 151 -45.31 18.10 -6.63
CA ASP A 151 -45.04 17.30 -5.43
C ASP A 151 -44.08 16.13 -5.73
N SER A 152 -44.26 15.46 -6.87
CA SER A 152 -43.36 14.39 -7.31
C SER A 152 -41.94 14.89 -7.62
N ILE A 153 -41.82 16.08 -8.23
CA ILE A 153 -40.53 16.72 -8.51
C ILE A 153 -39.85 17.09 -7.20
N LEU A 154 -40.58 17.70 -6.26
CA LEU A 154 -40.04 18.05 -4.94
C LEU A 154 -39.57 16.82 -4.16
N ALA A 155 -40.30 15.71 -4.24
CA ALA A 155 -39.85 14.44 -3.67
C ALA A 155 -38.55 13.95 -4.31
N ARG A 156 -38.45 14.01 -5.65
CA ARG A 156 -37.23 13.62 -6.37
C ARG A 156 -36.03 14.52 -6.07
N VAL A 157 -36.27 15.83 -5.89
CA VAL A 157 -35.22 16.78 -5.49
C VAL A 157 -34.68 16.44 -4.10
N ARG A 158 -35.55 16.15 -3.13
CA ARG A 158 -35.13 15.74 -1.78
C ARG A 158 -34.31 14.44 -1.80
N GLU A 159 -34.74 13.46 -2.57
CA GLU A 159 -34.00 12.20 -2.78
C GLU A 159 -32.61 12.47 -3.39
N LEU A 160 -32.51 13.38 -4.35
CA LEU A 160 -31.23 13.78 -4.94
C LEU A 160 -30.33 14.53 -3.96
N GLU A 161 -30.89 15.42 -3.14
CA GLU A 161 -30.17 16.13 -2.07
C GLU A 161 -29.61 15.17 -1.02
N GLU A 162 -30.38 14.13 -0.65
CA GLU A 162 -29.91 13.08 0.26
C GLU A 162 -28.82 12.22 -0.39
N ALA A 163 -28.97 11.85 -1.66
CA ALA A 163 -27.97 11.08 -2.39
C ALA A 163 -26.66 11.86 -2.63
N THR A 164 -26.72 13.18 -2.82
CA THR A 164 -25.52 14.03 -2.89
C THR A 164 -24.90 14.22 -1.50
N ALA A 165 -25.75 14.37 -0.48
CA ALA A 165 -25.49 14.15 0.94
C ALA A 165 -24.51 13.00 1.19
N GLN A 166 -24.99 11.80 0.88
CA GLN A 166 -24.32 10.54 1.09
C GLN A 166 -23.02 10.45 0.29
N ARG A 167 -23.05 10.81 -1.00
CA ARG A 167 -21.83 10.83 -1.84
C ARG A 167 -20.74 11.73 -1.27
N GLY A 168 -21.11 12.87 -0.69
CA GLY A 168 -20.16 13.76 -0.02
C GLY A 168 -19.47 13.09 1.18
N GLN A 169 -20.22 12.30 1.96
CA GLN A 169 -19.67 11.52 3.08
C GLN A 169 -18.75 10.39 2.59
N ASP A 170 -19.13 9.68 1.53
CA ASP A 170 -18.33 8.61 0.94
C ASP A 170 -16.99 9.13 0.40
N VAL A 171 -17.01 10.27 -0.31
CA VAL A 171 -15.78 10.93 -0.79
C VAL A 171 -14.89 11.37 0.37
N ALA A 172 -15.48 11.90 1.45
CA ALA A 172 -14.72 12.27 2.63
C ALA A 172 -14.11 11.04 3.34
N ALA A 173 -14.79 9.89 3.33
CA ALA A 173 -14.26 8.64 3.86
C ALA A 173 -13.07 8.14 3.02
N LEU A 174 -13.23 8.07 1.69
CA LEU A 174 -12.17 7.67 0.77
C LEU A 174 -10.94 8.59 0.86
N ALA A 175 -11.14 9.89 1.04
CA ALA A 175 -10.04 10.84 1.25
C ALA A 175 -9.22 10.53 2.51
N ARG A 176 -9.87 10.09 3.60
CA ARG A 176 -9.18 9.68 4.82
C ARG A 176 -8.42 8.36 4.63
N GLU A 177 -9.02 7.38 3.95
CA GLU A 177 -8.36 6.11 3.63
C GLU A 177 -7.12 6.33 2.75
N LEU A 178 -7.19 7.22 1.76
CA LEU A 178 -6.04 7.57 0.93
C LEU A 178 -4.91 8.24 1.72
N GLU A 179 -5.23 9.12 2.67
CA GLU A 179 -4.22 9.76 3.52
C GLU A 179 -3.55 8.73 4.45
N GLN A 180 -4.33 7.82 5.04
CA GLN A 180 -3.80 6.71 5.84
C GLN A 180 -2.88 5.81 5.01
N LEU A 181 -3.31 5.42 3.81
CA LEU A 181 -2.49 4.58 2.92
C LEU A 181 -1.19 5.30 2.52
N ARG A 182 -1.25 6.61 2.29
CA ARG A 182 -0.06 7.42 1.99
C ARG A 182 0.89 7.49 3.17
N GLU A 183 0.39 7.62 4.39
CA GLU A 183 1.19 7.61 5.62
C GLU A 183 1.85 6.24 5.82
N ASP A 184 1.10 5.15 5.68
CA ASP A 184 1.61 3.78 5.78
C ASP A 184 2.72 3.51 4.75
N LEU A 185 2.52 3.93 3.50
CA LEU A 185 3.55 3.84 2.46
C LEU A 185 4.78 4.66 2.83
N GLY A 186 4.60 5.87 3.37
CA GLY A 186 5.69 6.71 3.87
C GLY A 186 6.50 6.01 4.95
N LEU A 187 5.84 5.42 5.95
CA LEU A 187 6.48 4.64 7.01
C LEU A 187 7.23 3.43 6.43
N GLN A 188 6.61 2.65 5.54
CA GLN A 188 7.26 1.50 4.89
C GLN A 188 8.51 1.91 4.11
N THR A 189 8.45 2.98 3.32
CA THR A 189 9.62 3.50 2.60
C THR A 189 10.73 3.91 3.55
N GLY A 190 10.42 4.63 4.64
CA GLY A 190 11.39 4.99 5.67
C GLY A 190 12.03 3.77 6.34
N THR A 191 11.26 2.71 6.62
CA THR A 191 11.82 1.46 7.16
C THR A 191 12.73 0.74 6.17
N LEU A 192 12.42 0.77 4.87
CA LEU A 192 13.25 0.19 3.83
C LEU A 192 14.56 0.96 3.68
N ASP A 193 14.53 2.29 3.72
CA ASP A 193 15.72 3.13 3.69
C ASP A 193 16.63 2.87 4.90
N GLN A 194 16.04 2.73 6.10
CA GLN A 194 16.80 2.36 7.30
C GLN A 194 17.47 0.99 7.15
N ARG A 195 16.73 -0.02 6.67
CA ARG A 195 17.27 -1.37 6.43
C ARG A 195 18.38 -1.34 5.37
N LEU A 196 18.22 -0.57 4.30
CA LEU A 196 19.24 -0.41 3.27
C LEU A 196 20.52 0.22 3.82
N ALA A 197 20.39 1.27 4.64
CA ALA A 197 21.53 1.90 5.30
C ALA A 197 22.22 0.94 6.28
N GLU A 198 21.47 0.17 7.06
CA GLU A 198 22.01 -0.85 7.96
C GLU A 198 22.74 -1.96 7.20
N PHE A 199 22.15 -2.48 6.13
CA PHE A 199 22.79 -3.45 5.24
C PHE A 199 24.07 -2.91 4.62
N GLN A 200 24.07 -1.66 4.15
CA GLN A 200 25.25 -1.04 3.57
C GLN A 200 26.37 -0.91 4.61
N ASN A 201 26.07 -0.42 5.81
CA ASN A 201 27.03 -0.33 6.90
C ASN A 201 27.58 -1.71 7.30
N GLN A 202 26.73 -2.74 7.31
CA GLN A 202 27.15 -4.11 7.60
C GLN A 202 28.11 -4.64 6.52
N ILE A 203 27.80 -4.42 5.25
CA ILE A 203 28.67 -4.81 4.13
C ILE A 203 30.01 -4.08 4.21
N GLU A 204 30.01 -2.77 4.42
CA GLU A 204 31.24 -1.98 4.56
C GLU A 204 32.08 -2.44 5.75
N GLY A 205 31.44 -2.76 6.88
CA GLY A 205 32.08 -3.32 8.06
C GLY A 205 32.72 -4.69 7.80
N ASP A 206 31.95 -5.63 7.26
CA ASP A 206 32.39 -7.01 7.00
C ASP A 206 33.51 -7.05 5.95
N LEU A 207 33.36 -6.31 4.83
CA LEU A 207 34.39 -6.21 3.80
C LEU A 207 35.65 -5.49 4.32
N GLY A 208 35.50 -4.47 5.16
CA GLY A 208 36.61 -3.77 5.79
C GLY A 208 37.44 -4.70 6.69
N VAL A 209 36.79 -5.45 7.57
CA VAL A 209 37.45 -6.43 8.46
C VAL A 209 38.10 -7.56 7.65
N GLN A 210 37.39 -8.13 6.66
CA GLN A 210 37.96 -9.16 5.79
C GLN A 210 39.16 -8.63 5.00
N GLY A 211 39.09 -7.41 4.47
CA GLY A 211 40.20 -6.77 3.76
C GLY A 211 41.44 -6.60 4.64
N ILE A 212 41.27 -6.16 5.89
CA ILE A 212 42.35 -6.06 6.87
C ILE A 212 42.96 -7.43 7.17
N ASN A 213 42.13 -8.44 7.43
CA ASN A 213 42.59 -9.79 7.75
C ASN A 213 43.35 -10.44 6.58
N ILE A 214 42.86 -10.29 5.35
CA ILE A 214 43.54 -10.76 4.14
C ILE A 214 44.86 -10.01 3.95
N GLY A 215 44.87 -8.69 4.10
CA GLY A 215 46.08 -7.88 4.00
C GLY A 215 47.15 -8.29 5.02
N GLN A 216 46.77 -8.52 6.27
CA GLN A 216 47.67 -9.01 7.32
C GLN A 216 48.18 -10.42 7.02
N SER A 217 47.32 -11.33 6.56
CA SER A 217 47.72 -12.69 6.19
C SER A 217 48.69 -12.70 5.02
N LEU A 218 48.47 -11.85 4.00
CA LEU A 218 49.38 -11.68 2.87
C LEU A 218 50.72 -11.08 3.30
N ALA A 219 50.72 -10.11 4.22
CA ALA A 219 51.94 -9.54 4.78
C ALA A 219 52.74 -10.58 5.58
N ASP A 220 52.07 -11.40 6.40
CA ASP A 220 52.71 -12.50 7.14
C ASP A 220 53.28 -13.56 6.18
N LEU A 221 52.52 -13.95 5.16
CA LEU A 221 52.99 -14.87 4.11
C LEU A 221 54.21 -14.32 3.37
N ALA A 222 54.22 -13.03 3.02
CA ALA A 222 55.35 -12.38 2.37
C ALA A 222 56.60 -12.38 3.27
N SER A 223 56.43 -12.07 4.55
CA SER A 223 57.50 -12.11 5.55
C SER A 223 58.07 -13.51 5.72
N ARG A 224 57.20 -14.53 5.83
CA ARG A 224 57.62 -15.95 5.90
C ARG A 224 58.36 -16.37 4.63
N LEU A 225 57.87 -15.99 3.45
CA LEU A 225 58.52 -16.31 2.18
C LEU A 225 59.92 -15.69 2.12
N GLN A 226 60.06 -14.43 2.52
CA GLN A 226 61.36 -13.77 2.60
C GLN A 226 62.31 -14.49 3.57
N ALA A 227 61.85 -14.80 4.78
CA ALA A 227 62.65 -15.54 5.75
C ALA A 227 63.07 -16.93 5.23
N THR A 228 62.18 -17.65 4.54
CA THR A 228 62.53 -18.94 3.92
C THR A 228 63.52 -18.78 2.78
N SER A 229 63.43 -17.71 1.98
CA SER A 229 64.39 -17.42 0.92
C SER A 229 65.78 -17.10 1.50
N GLU A 230 65.84 -16.34 2.59
CA GLU A 230 67.09 -16.02 3.28
C GLU A 230 67.72 -17.29 3.90
N ALA A 231 66.90 -18.14 4.53
CA ALA A 231 67.35 -19.42 5.06
C ALA A 231 67.87 -20.37 3.96
N LEU A 232 67.20 -20.44 2.81
CA LEU A 232 67.68 -21.22 1.65
C LEU A 232 69.02 -20.70 1.13
N ASN A 233 69.20 -19.37 1.07
CA ASN A 233 70.46 -18.77 0.66
C ASN A 233 71.59 -19.10 1.66
N GLN A 234 71.33 -19.02 2.96
CA GLN A 234 72.29 -19.43 4.00
C GLN A 234 72.65 -20.91 3.90
N GLN A 235 71.67 -21.78 3.66
CA GLN A 235 71.89 -23.21 3.49
C GLN A 235 72.74 -23.50 2.24
N ALA A 236 72.51 -22.78 1.13
CA ALA A 236 73.32 -22.89 -0.07
C ALA A 236 74.77 -22.47 0.18
N GLN A 237 75.00 -21.39 0.95
CA GLN A 237 76.33 -20.94 1.34
C GLN A 237 77.06 -21.97 2.21
N LEU A 238 76.40 -22.51 3.23
CA LEU A 238 76.97 -23.57 4.09
C LEU A 238 77.30 -24.83 3.29
N THR A 239 76.46 -25.20 2.34
CA THR A 239 76.72 -26.36 1.47
C THR A 239 77.95 -26.13 0.60
N ALA A 240 78.07 -24.95 -0.03
CA ALA A 240 79.24 -24.59 -0.82
C ALA A 240 80.53 -24.54 0.03
N GLU A 241 80.44 -24.04 1.27
CA GLU A 241 81.56 -24.04 2.20
C GLU A 241 81.98 -25.45 2.61
N LEU A 242 81.02 -26.32 2.96
CA LEU A 242 81.29 -27.72 3.26
C LEU A 242 81.91 -28.46 2.06
N GLU A 243 81.41 -28.23 0.84
CA GLU A 243 82.00 -28.77 -0.39
C GLU A 243 83.45 -28.30 -0.56
N GLY A 244 83.72 -27.01 -0.30
CA GLY A 244 85.06 -26.44 -0.31
C GLY A 244 85.99 -27.07 0.75
N GLN A 245 85.50 -27.26 1.97
CA GLN A 245 86.23 -27.94 3.04
C GLN A 245 86.52 -29.41 2.70
N VAL A 246 85.55 -30.12 2.13
CA VAL A 246 85.75 -31.51 1.67
C VAL A 246 86.81 -31.58 0.57
N ALA A 247 86.78 -30.67 -0.41
CA ALA A 247 87.79 -30.60 -1.47
C ALA A 247 89.19 -30.28 -0.91
N ALA A 248 89.29 -29.38 0.06
CA ALA A 248 90.53 -29.06 0.75
C ALA A 248 91.08 -30.28 1.51
N LEU A 249 90.23 -30.97 2.30
CA LEU A 249 90.61 -32.18 3.02
C LEU A 249 91.03 -33.32 2.08
N GLN A 250 90.35 -33.50 0.95
CA GLN A 250 90.76 -34.47 -0.08
C GLN A 250 92.16 -34.15 -0.63
N THR A 251 92.46 -32.88 -0.84
CA THR A 251 93.78 -32.41 -1.30
C THR A 251 94.85 -32.66 -0.24
N SER A 252 94.61 -32.30 1.02
CA SER A 252 95.55 -32.58 2.12
C SER A 252 95.78 -34.07 2.34
N LEU A 253 94.73 -34.90 2.23
CA LEU A 253 94.87 -36.35 2.33
C LEU A 253 95.71 -36.93 1.17
N ALA A 254 95.55 -36.39 -0.05
CA ALA A 254 96.37 -36.78 -1.19
C ALA A 254 97.84 -36.38 -1.00
N GLN A 255 98.10 -35.19 -0.45
CA GLN A 255 99.46 -34.73 -0.09
C GLN A 255 100.09 -35.64 0.97
N GLU A 256 99.40 -35.93 2.07
CA GLU A 256 99.87 -36.85 3.12
C GLU A 256 100.15 -38.27 2.58
N ARG A 257 99.32 -38.77 1.65
CA ARG A 257 99.58 -40.05 0.98
C ARG A 257 100.85 -40.00 0.15
N ALA A 258 101.04 -38.95 -0.65
CA ALA A 258 102.24 -38.77 -1.46
C ALA A 258 103.51 -38.62 -0.59
N GLU A 259 103.43 -37.89 0.53
CA GLU A 259 104.53 -37.75 1.49
C GLU A 259 104.88 -39.08 2.15
N ARG A 260 103.87 -39.88 2.56
CA ARG A 260 104.10 -41.23 3.10
C ARG A 260 104.74 -42.16 2.08
N GLU A 261 104.29 -42.14 0.83
CA GLU A 261 104.91 -42.92 -0.26
C GLU A 261 106.38 -42.49 -0.46
N ALA A 262 106.65 -41.19 -0.46
CA ALA A 262 108.01 -40.67 -0.58
C ALA A 262 108.91 -41.06 0.61
N LEU A 263 108.37 -41.03 1.85
CA LEU A 263 109.09 -41.47 3.05
C LEU A 263 109.35 -42.99 3.04
N GLN A 264 108.38 -43.80 2.61
CA GLN A 264 108.56 -45.24 2.44
C GLN A 264 109.66 -45.53 1.41
N ALA A 265 109.66 -44.83 0.27
CA ALA A 265 110.70 -44.96 -0.74
C ALA A 265 112.10 -44.60 -0.20
N ARG A 266 112.21 -43.52 0.60
CA ARG A 266 113.47 -43.13 1.26
C ARG A 266 113.94 -44.16 2.29
N LEU A 267 113.04 -44.70 3.11
CA LEU A 267 113.38 -45.74 4.08
C LEU A 267 113.88 -47.01 3.39
N GLU A 268 113.25 -47.39 2.27
CA GLU A 268 113.67 -48.53 1.48
C GLU A 268 115.04 -48.30 0.84
N GLN A 269 115.28 -47.10 0.30
CA GLN A 269 116.60 -46.68 -0.18
C GLN A 269 117.65 -46.75 0.94
N GLN A 270 117.37 -46.18 2.11
CA GLN A 270 118.30 -46.18 3.24
C GLN A 270 118.58 -47.60 3.75
N ARG A 271 117.59 -48.51 3.73
CA ARG A 271 117.79 -49.93 4.03
C ARG A 271 118.70 -50.62 3.02
N GLN A 272 118.54 -50.33 1.73
CA GLN A 272 119.41 -50.87 0.69
C GLN A 272 120.85 -50.34 0.85
N GLU A 273 121.02 -49.06 1.16
CA GLU A 273 122.32 -48.45 1.48
C GLU A 273 122.95 -49.10 2.71
N MET A 274 122.20 -49.30 3.80
CA MET A 274 122.66 -50.01 5.01
C MET A 274 123.07 -51.45 4.72
N MET A 275 122.28 -52.21 3.95
CA MET A 275 122.63 -53.58 3.55
C MET A 275 123.89 -53.61 2.67
N GLY A 276 124.06 -52.62 1.80
CA GLY A 276 125.28 -52.43 1.01
C GLY A 276 126.50 -52.14 1.90
N ALA A 277 126.37 -51.18 2.82
CA ALA A 277 127.42 -50.81 3.76
C ALA A 277 127.82 -51.98 4.67
N ASP A 278 126.85 -52.71 5.22
CA ASP A 278 127.11 -53.92 6.03
C ASP A 278 127.88 -54.97 5.22
N SER A 279 127.49 -55.21 3.96
CA SER A 279 128.20 -56.17 3.09
C SER A 279 129.65 -55.78 2.82
N GLN A 280 129.91 -54.48 2.67
CA GLN A 280 131.26 -53.93 2.49
C GLN A 280 132.08 -54.08 3.78
N LEU A 281 131.51 -53.74 4.94
CA LEU A 281 132.13 -53.91 6.26
C LEU A 281 132.48 -55.37 6.52
N PHE A 282 131.58 -56.32 6.22
CA PHE A 282 131.87 -57.75 6.33
C PHE A 282 133.00 -58.20 5.39
N ALA A 283 133.08 -57.65 4.18
CA ALA A 283 134.16 -57.94 3.25
C ALA A 283 135.52 -57.41 3.76
N GLU A 284 135.55 -56.19 4.30
CA GLU A 284 136.75 -55.60 4.89
C GLU A 284 137.22 -56.34 6.15
N ILE A 285 136.31 -56.72 7.04
CA ILE A 285 136.63 -57.54 8.23
C ILE A 285 137.21 -58.88 7.80
N ARG A 286 136.68 -59.51 6.74
CA ARG A 286 137.22 -60.77 6.22
C ARG A 286 138.61 -60.60 5.59
N ASP A 287 138.85 -59.52 4.85
CA ASP A 287 140.18 -59.22 4.31
C ASP A 287 141.20 -58.96 5.43
N LEU A 288 140.81 -58.19 6.46
CA LEU A 288 141.63 -57.95 7.65
C LEU A 288 141.92 -59.24 8.42
N ALA A 289 140.93 -60.13 8.58
CA ALA A 289 141.12 -61.41 9.24
C ALA A 289 142.09 -62.32 8.45
N ASN A 290 141.97 -62.36 7.12
CA ASN A 290 142.90 -63.10 6.26
C ASN A 290 144.32 -62.52 6.33
N ARG A 291 144.48 -61.20 6.36
CA ARG A 291 145.80 -60.55 6.55
C ARG A 291 146.40 -60.86 7.92
N LEU A 292 145.57 -60.97 8.96
CA LEU A 292 146.02 -61.32 10.31
C LEU A 292 146.51 -62.77 10.37
N ASP A 293 145.82 -63.70 9.71
CA ASP A 293 146.19 -65.12 9.63
C ASP A 293 147.53 -65.34 8.89
N VAL A 294 147.75 -64.59 7.81
CA VAL A 294 149.03 -64.58 7.07
C VAL A 294 150.19 -64.06 7.93
N LEU A 295 149.95 -63.15 8.88
CA LEU A 295 150.98 -62.61 9.77
C LEU A 295 151.37 -63.55 10.93
N GLN A 296 150.55 -64.55 11.26
CA GLN A 296 150.83 -65.46 12.38
C GLN A 296 151.61 -66.73 11.97
N SER A 297 151.77 -67.02 10.68
CA SER A 297 152.25 -68.32 10.20
C SER A 297 153.71 -68.38 9.71
N THR A 298 154.55 -67.35 9.93
CA THR A 298 155.98 -67.40 9.50
C THR A 298 156.97 -66.88 10.57
N PRO A 299 157.95 -67.69 11.06
CA PRO A 299 158.86 -67.28 12.14
C PRO A 299 160.20 -66.71 11.61
N GLY A 300 160.56 -65.48 12.03
CA GLY A 300 161.93 -64.97 11.82
C GLY A 300 162.14 -63.46 12.01
N THR A 301 162.91 -63.12 13.05
CA THR A 301 163.70 -61.88 13.28
C THR A 301 163.00 -60.60 13.76
N VAL A 302 163.18 -60.37 15.07
CA VAL A 302 162.69 -59.30 15.96
C VAL A 302 163.55 -58.04 15.86
N ALA A 303 163.48 -57.27 14.77
CA ALA A 303 164.20 -55.97 14.71
C ALA A 303 163.55 -54.86 13.87
N GLY A 304 162.42 -55.12 13.19
CA GLY A 304 161.65 -54.08 12.47
C GLY A 304 160.31 -53.70 13.13
N VAL A 305 159.98 -54.32 14.27
CA VAL A 305 158.66 -54.22 14.93
C VAL A 305 158.39 -52.82 15.51
N GLN A 306 159.40 -51.97 15.72
CA GLN A 306 159.20 -50.64 16.31
C GLN A 306 158.83 -49.52 15.31
N THR A 307 159.04 -49.68 14.01
CA THR A 307 158.63 -48.68 13.00
C THR A 307 157.22 -48.91 12.44
N ARG A 308 156.62 -50.10 12.64
CA ARG A 308 155.21 -50.40 12.26
C ARG A 308 154.18 -50.04 13.33
N GLN A 309 154.58 -49.90 14.59
CA GLN A 309 153.66 -49.61 15.70
C GLN A 309 153.06 -48.19 15.61
N LEU A 310 153.82 -47.21 15.11
CA LEU A 310 153.34 -45.83 14.89
C LEU A 310 152.41 -45.66 13.67
N GLN A 311 152.39 -46.62 12.74
CA GLN A 311 151.52 -46.55 11.57
C GLN A 311 150.14 -47.17 11.84
N LEU A 312 150.09 -48.19 12.70
CA LEU A 312 148.84 -48.81 13.17
C LEU A 312 148.05 -47.88 14.11
N GLU A 313 148.70 -47.09 14.96
CA GLU A 313 148.01 -46.08 15.78
C GLU A 313 147.36 -44.97 14.93
N ARG A 314 147.98 -44.59 13.79
CA ARG A 314 147.38 -43.62 12.86
C ARG A 314 146.15 -44.19 12.14
N GLN A 315 146.15 -45.48 11.81
CA GLN A 315 145.00 -46.13 11.17
C GLN A 315 143.85 -46.37 12.16
N LEU A 316 144.14 -46.63 13.43
CA LEU A 316 143.10 -46.70 14.46
C LEU A 316 142.43 -45.34 14.68
N ALA A 317 143.23 -44.26 14.70
CA ALA A 317 142.75 -42.90 14.88
C ALA A 317 141.98 -42.34 13.66
N SER A 318 142.12 -42.92 12.46
CA SER A 318 141.27 -42.58 11.31
C SER A 318 139.95 -43.34 11.36
N LEU A 319 139.97 -44.63 11.68
CA LEU A 319 138.76 -45.45 11.82
C LEU A 319 137.82 -44.95 12.93
N GLN A 320 138.36 -44.51 14.08
CA GLN A 320 137.54 -43.89 15.13
C GLN A 320 136.90 -42.58 14.65
N ARG A 321 137.62 -41.80 13.84
CA ARG A 321 137.12 -40.54 13.29
C ARG A 321 136.01 -40.76 12.26
N ASP A 322 136.16 -41.78 11.42
CA ASP A 322 135.15 -42.17 10.43
C ASP A 322 133.90 -42.75 11.12
N PHE A 323 134.08 -43.51 12.21
CA PHE A 323 132.98 -44.01 13.03
C PHE A 323 132.23 -42.88 13.77
N ASP A 324 132.94 -41.90 14.32
CA ASP A 324 132.33 -40.73 14.97
C ASP A 324 131.60 -39.84 13.95
N ALA A 325 132.15 -39.68 12.74
CA ALA A 325 131.48 -38.98 11.65
C ALA A 325 130.18 -39.69 11.23
N TYR A 326 130.18 -41.02 11.16
CA TYR A 326 128.99 -41.82 10.85
C TYR A 326 127.93 -41.72 11.96
N ARG A 327 128.37 -41.75 13.23
CA ARG A 327 127.47 -41.58 14.38
C ARG A 327 126.79 -40.20 14.36
N LEU A 328 127.55 -39.13 14.08
CA LEU A 328 127.00 -37.78 13.96
C LEU A 328 125.96 -37.67 12.84
N GLN A 329 126.23 -38.28 11.68
CA GLN A 329 125.30 -38.28 10.55
C GLN A 329 123.98 -39.03 10.87
N SER A 330 124.05 -40.11 11.64
CA SER A 330 122.86 -40.87 12.11
C SER A 330 122.03 -40.12 13.17
N GLU A 331 122.68 -39.37 14.06
CA GLU A 331 122.00 -38.49 15.03
C GLU A 331 121.35 -37.29 14.35
N GLU A 332 121.94 -36.77 13.27
CA GLU A 332 121.39 -35.66 12.49
C GLU A 332 120.14 -36.09 11.67
N ALA A 333 120.17 -37.30 11.09
CA ALA A 333 119.02 -37.89 10.41
C ALA A 333 117.83 -38.11 11.36
N THR A 334 118.07 -38.55 12.60
CA THR A 334 117.02 -38.76 13.61
C THR A 334 116.52 -37.47 14.26
N ARG A 335 117.35 -36.41 14.35
CA ARG A 335 116.90 -35.07 14.76
C ARG A 335 115.99 -34.42 13.72
N SER A 336 116.31 -34.54 12.42
CA SER A 336 115.50 -33.97 11.34
C SER A 336 114.07 -34.52 11.28
N LEU A 337 113.88 -35.79 11.68
CA LEU A 337 112.59 -36.47 11.75
C LEU A 337 111.71 -36.02 12.94
N ARG A 338 112.29 -35.56 14.07
CA ARG A 338 111.50 -35.03 15.20
C ARG A 338 111.06 -33.58 15.02
N THR A 339 111.82 -32.76 14.30
CA THR A 339 111.48 -31.34 14.11
C THR A 339 110.44 -31.12 13.02
N THR A 340 110.31 -32.00 12.02
CA THR A 340 109.30 -31.84 10.96
C THR A 340 107.91 -32.34 11.35
N SER A 341 107.79 -33.41 12.17
CA SER A 341 106.47 -33.95 12.53
C SER A 341 105.74 -33.17 13.63
N ILE A 342 106.48 -32.50 14.55
CA ILE A 342 105.86 -31.75 15.67
C ILE A 342 105.48 -30.33 15.25
N VAL A 343 106.25 -29.70 14.36
CA VAL A 343 105.98 -28.31 13.93
C VAL A 343 104.79 -28.23 12.96
N GLY A 344 104.58 -29.24 12.09
CA GLY A 344 103.42 -29.28 11.18
C GLY A 344 102.08 -29.52 11.90
N VAL A 345 102.04 -30.44 12.86
CA VAL A 345 100.81 -30.77 13.62
C VAL A 345 100.45 -29.66 14.62
N ALA A 346 101.45 -29.00 15.23
CA ALA A 346 101.20 -27.86 16.11
C ALA A 346 100.76 -26.58 15.36
N ALA A 347 101.30 -26.32 14.15
CA ALA A 347 100.89 -25.18 13.34
C ALA A 347 99.45 -25.35 12.79
N GLY A 348 99.05 -26.56 12.42
CA GLY A 348 97.68 -26.84 11.98
C GLY A 348 96.63 -26.68 13.08
N LEU A 349 96.93 -27.10 14.32
CA LEU A 349 96.02 -26.95 15.47
C LEU A 349 95.87 -25.50 15.94
N VAL A 350 96.93 -24.69 15.86
CA VAL A 350 96.88 -23.26 16.25
C VAL A 350 96.11 -22.41 15.22
N ALA A 351 96.19 -22.74 13.93
CA ALA A 351 95.41 -22.05 12.89
C ALA A 351 93.89 -22.32 13.01
N ILE A 352 93.50 -23.55 13.39
CA ILE A 352 92.10 -23.92 13.59
C ILE A 352 91.50 -23.23 14.83
N ILE A 353 92.28 -23.05 15.90
CA ILE A 353 91.84 -22.34 17.11
C ILE A 353 91.77 -20.82 16.88
N ALA A 354 92.68 -20.24 16.10
CA ALA A 354 92.64 -18.81 15.78
C ALA A 354 91.45 -18.43 14.88
N ALA A 355 91.08 -19.29 13.92
CA ALA A 355 89.92 -19.07 13.05
C ALA A 355 88.58 -19.19 13.78
N LEU A 356 88.51 -20.01 14.84
CA LEU A 356 87.29 -20.17 15.65
C LEU A 356 87.04 -18.99 16.60
N VAL A 357 88.05 -18.16 16.88
CA VAL A 357 87.97 -17.02 17.83
C VAL A 357 87.80 -15.67 17.11
N SER A 358 88.13 -15.55 15.83
CA SER A 358 87.93 -14.31 15.06
C SER A 358 86.63 -14.25 14.25
N GLY A 359 85.78 -15.28 14.34
CA GLY A 359 84.53 -15.40 13.62
C GLY A 359 83.32 -15.45 14.55
N ASN A 360 83.14 -14.42 15.39
CA ASN A 360 81.88 -14.12 16.06
C ASN A 360 81.71 -12.61 16.24
#